data_AF-L7CH91-F1
#
_entry.id   AF-L7CH91-F1
#
_cell.length_a   1.000
_cell.length_b   1.000
_cell.length_c   1.000
_cell.angle_alpha   90.00
_cell.angle_beta   90.00
_cell.angle_gamma   90.00
#
_symmetry.space_group_name_H-M   'P 1'
#
loop_
_entity.id
_entity.type
_entity.pdbx_description
1 polymer ?
#
loop_
_entity_poly.entity_id
_entity_poly.type
_entity_poly.pdbx_seq_one_letter_code
_entity_poly.pdbx_strand_id
1 'polypeptide(L)'
;MIAEFIAANNPTARPVSVDESAVCFLSESGVPEWMVRSLTATAYDEWMPLQNHFIAPVNQLRELNNEDLYRPWFQRRYLTIGGGLNGDPIAIDLNTLLMCFLFHDQMYLRENDLPDDFVLHTPLTYTDFWTGVANDPSFPVDAYDAEARWGRFPRNCAG
;
A
#
# COMPACT_ATOMS: atom_id res chain seq x y z
N MET A 1 -16.85 2.01 -5.43
CA MET A 1 -15.86 2.83 -6.18
C MET A 1 -14.57 2.07 -6.47
N ILE A 2 -13.64 1.81 -5.53
CA ILE A 2 -12.37 1.10 -5.86
C ILE A 2 -12.62 -0.31 -6.42
N ALA A 3 -13.48 -1.10 -5.78
CA ALA A 3 -13.85 -2.43 -6.28
C ALA A 3 -14.48 -2.41 -7.69
N GLU A 4 -15.23 -1.36 -8.02
CA GLU A 4 -15.83 -1.18 -9.35
C GLU A 4 -14.75 -0.86 -10.38
N PHE A 5 -13.77 -0.03 -10.03
CA PHE A 5 -12.61 0.24 -10.89
C PHE A 5 -11.77 -1.02 -11.10
N ILE A 6 -11.52 -1.80 -10.05
CA ILE A 6 -10.81 -3.08 -10.17
C ILE A 6 -11.59 -4.03 -11.09
N ALA A 7 -12.89 -4.21 -10.86
CA ALA A 7 -13.73 -5.07 -11.70
C ALA A 7 -13.77 -4.62 -13.17
N ALA A 8 -13.82 -3.31 -13.43
CA ALA A 8 -13.82 -2.76 -14.77
C ALA A 8 -12.48 -2.99 -15.52
N ASN A 9 -11.36 -2.93 -14.80
CA ASN A 9 -10.02 -3.13 -15.37
C ASN A 9 -9.58 -4.61 -15.40
N ASN A 10 -10.25 -5.48 -14.65
CA ASN A 10 -9.86 -6.89 -14.48
C ASN A 10 -11.06 -7.84 -14.70
N PRO A 11 -11.41 -8.13 -15.96
CA PRO A 11 -12.58 -8.96 -16.27
C PRO A 11 -12.45 -10.42 -15.80
N THR A 12 -11.24 -10.87 -15.45
CA THR A 12 -10.97 -12.21 -14.91
C THR A 12 -10.86 -12.24 -13.39
N ALA A 13 -10.98 -11.10 -12.70
CA ALA A 13 -10.85 -11.02 -11.27
C ALA A 13 -11.90 -11.90 -10.57
N ARG A 14 -11.43 -12.73 -9.63
CA ARG A 14 -12.29 -13.67 -8.90
C ARG A 14 -12.54 -13.14 -7.50
N PRO A 15 -13.75 -12.62 -7.21
CA PRO A 15 -14.05 -12.17 -5.87
C PRO A 15 -14.08 -13.38 -4.92
N VAL A 16 -13.47 -13.21 -3.75
CA VAL A 16 -13.49 -14.20 -2.67
C VAL A 16 -14.12 -13.60 -1.42
N SER A 17 -14.47 -14.46 -0.46
CA SER A 17 -14.90 -14.01 0.86
C SER A 17 -13.70 -13.48 1.64
N VAL A 18 -13.90 -12.40 2.39
CA VAL A 18 -12.88 -11.89 3.31
C VAL A 18 -12.83 -12.80 4.53
N ASP A 19 -11.64 -13.24 4.90
CA ASP A 19 -11.44 -14.07 6.08
C ASP A 19 -11.54 -13.21 7.36
N GLU A 20 -12.19 -13.74 8.41
CA GLU A 20 -12.26 -13.04 9.70
C GLU A 20 -10.86 -12.69 10.24
N SER A 21 -9.87 -13.55 9.98
CA SER A 21 -8.47 -13.31 10.35
C SER A 21 -7.87 -12.06 9.69
N ALA A 22 -8.27 -11.74 8.46
CA ALA A 22 -7.82 -10.54 7.76
C ALA A 22 -8.44 -9.28 8.38
N VAL A 23 -9.73 -9.33 8.72
CA VAL A 23 -10.43 -8.24 9.42
C VAL A 23 -9.81 -7.99 10.79
N CYS A 24 -9.56 -9.05 11.56
CA CYS A 24 -8.92 -8.98 12.87
C CYS A 24 -7.50 -8.40 12.75
N PHE A 25 -6.70 -8.90 11.80
CA PHE A 25 -5.34 -8.39 11.58
C PHE A 25 -5.33 -6.89 11.30
N LEU A 26 -6.18 -6.40 10.39
CA LEU A 26 -6.24 -4.96 10.07
C LEU A 26 -6.66 -4.14 11.30
N SER A 27 -7.67 -4.60 12.02
CA SER A 27 -8.20 -3.91 13.21
C SER A 27 -7.16 -3.85 14.34
N GLU A 28 -6.50 -4.97 14.64
CA GLU A 28 -5.45 -5.08 15.66
C GLU A 28 -4.19 -4.29 15.29
N SER A 29 -3.94 -4.10 13.99
CA SER A 29 -2.84 -3.26 13.49
C SER A 29 -3.11 -1.76 13.65
N GLY A 30 -4.30 -1.37 14.14
CA GLY A 30 -4.69 0.03 14.32
C GLY A 30 -5.15 0.72 13.03
N VAL A 31 -5.59 -0.06 12.02
CA VAL A 31 -6.28 0.49 10.86
C VAL A 31 -7.66 1.00 11.30
N PRO A 32 -8.06 2.24 10.97
CA PRO A 32 -9.37 2.76 11.34
C PRO A 32 -10.50 1.93 10.76
N GLU A 33 -11.59 1.77 11.51
CA GLU A 33 -12.74 0.92 11.13
C GLU A 33 -13.29 1.24 9.73
N TRP A 34 -13.35 2.53 9.35
CA TRP A 34 -13.82 2.93 8.02
C TRP A 34 -12.90 2.44 6.91
N MET A 35 -11.58 2.38 7.15
CA MET A 35 -10.59 1.91 6.20
C MET A 35 -10.57 0.39 6.15
N VAL A 36 -10.74 -0.30 7.29
CA VAL A 36 -10.98 -1.75 7.33
C VAL A 36 -12.17 -2.10 6.44
N ARG A 37 -13.32 -1.45 6.65
CA ARG A 37 -14.51 -1.65 5.81
C ARG A 37 -14.24 -1.42 4.32
N SER A 38 -13.41 -0.43 3.98
CA SER A 38 -13.07 -0.15 2.59
C SER A 38 -12.14 -1.20 1.97
N LEU A 39 -11.08 -1.61 2.69
CA LEU A 39 -10.13 -2.65 2.27
C LEU A 39 -10.80 -4.01 2.13
N THR A 40 -11.79 -4.29 2.97
CA THR A 40 -12.53 -5.56 3.00
C THR A 40 -13.86 -5.48 2.28
N ALA A 41 -14.17 -4.38 1.57
CA ALA A 41 -15.42 -4.26 0.82
C ALA A 41 -15.50 -5.28 -0.31
N THR A 42 -14.34 -5.64 -0.89
CA THR A 42 -14.21 -6.67 -1.91
C THR A 42 -12.81 -7.27 -1.81
N ALA A 43 -12.73 -8.59 -1.82
CA ALA A 43 -11.48 -9.33 -1.78
C ALA A 43 -11.28 -10.12 -3.07
N TYR A 44 -10.01 -10.33 -3.41
CA TYR A 44 -9.58 -11.17 -4.52
C TYR A 44 -8.49 -12.11 -4.02
N ASP A 45 -8.36 -13.29 -4.63
CA ASP A 45 -7.36 -14.30 -4.29
C ASP A 45 -5.97 -14.02 -4.88
N GLU A 46 -5.93 -13.20 -5.93
CA GLU A 46 -4.71 -12.80 -6.65
C GLU A 46 -4.44 -11.30 -6.52
N TRP A 47 -3.18 -10.90 -6.78
CA TRP A 47 -2.80 -9.49 -6.88
C TRP A 47 -3.56 -8.85 -8.02
N MET A 48 -4.29 -7.77 -7.73
CA MET A 48 -5.17 -7.13 -8.71
C MET A 48 -4.44 -6.00 -9.42
N PRO A 49 -4.17 -6.12 -10.74
CA PRO A 49 -3.58 -5.02 -11.47
C PRO A 49 -4.56 -3.86 -11.59
N LEU A 50 -4.06 -2.64 -11.48
CA LEU A 50 -4.81 -1.42 -11.77
C LEU A 50 -3.83 -0.46 -12.43
N GLN A 51 -3.96 -0.31 -13.75
CA GLN A 51 -2.96 0.34 -14.58
C GLN A 51 -1.55 -0.24 -14.35
N ASN A 52 -0.62 0.56 -13.82
CA ASN A 52 0.77 0.17 -13.56
C ASN A 52 1.00 -0.26 -12.09
N HIS A 53 -0.06 -0.46 -11.33
CA HIS A 53 -0.03 -0.80 -9.91
C HIS A 53 -0.70 -2.14 -9.65
N PHE A 54 -0.44 -2.70 -8.48
CA PHE A 54 -1.01 -3.97 -8.04
C PHE A 54 -1.54 -3.81 -6.62
N ILE A 55 -2.79 -4.20 -6.41
CA ILE A 55 -3.42 -4.22 -5.09
C ILE A 55 -3.25 -5.63 -4.51
N ALA A 56 -2.73 -5.71 -3.28
CA ALA A 56 -2.47 -6.99 -2.63
C ALA A 56 -3.79 -7.68 -2.21
N PRO A 57 -3.85 -9.03 -2.24
CA PRO A 57 -4.98 -9.79 -1.71
C PRO A 57 -5.19 -9.49 -0.23
N VAL A 58 -6.39 -9.01 0.15
CA VAL A 58 -6.66 -8.61 1.55
C VAL A 58 -6.46 -9.76 2.54
N ASN A 59 -6.79 -10.99 2.14
CA ASN A 59 -6.62 -12.18 2.97
C ASN A 59 -5.14 -12.56 3.16
N GLN A 60 -4.23 -12.07 2.32
CA GLN A 60 -2.79 -12.33 2.41
C GLN A 60 -2.02 -11.19 3.09
N LEU A 61 -2.66 -10.07 3.42
CA LEU A 61 -1.98 -8.90 4.00
C LEU A 61 -1.22 -9.24 5.30
N ARG A 62 -1.75 -10.16 6.10
CA ARG A 62 -1.08 -10.62 7.32
C ARG A 62 0.23 -11.34 7.01
N GLU A 63 0.20 -12.25 6.04
CA GLU A 63 1.39 -13.00 5.63
C GLU A 63 2.41 -12.06 4.99
N LEU A 64 1.97 -11.28 4.01
CA LEU A 64 2.78 -10.28 3.32
C LEU A 64 3.54 -9.36 4.29
N ASN A 65 2.85 -8.75 5.24
CA ASN A 65 3.47 -7.82 6.20
C ASN A 65 4.30 -8.52 7.29
N ASN A 66 4.26 -9.85 7.35
CA ASN A 66 5.12 -10.65 8.22
C ASN A 66 6.30 -11.30 7.48
N GLU A 67 6.40 -11.21 6.15
CA GLU A 67 7.59 -11.68 5.43
C GLU A 67 8.82 -10.84 5.79
N ASP A 68 10.02 -11.42 5.73
CA ASP A 68 11.25 -10.78 6.21
C ASP A 68 11.55 -9.45 5.52
N LEU A 69 11.14 -9.29 4.26
CA LEU A 69 11.31 -8.05 3.49
C LEU A 69 10.41 -6.91 4.00
N TYR A 70 9.18 -7.20 4.41
CA TYR A 70 8.17 -6.19 4.77
C TYR A 70 8.04 -5.99 6.29
N ARG A 71 8.35 -7.03 7.08
CA ARG A 71 8.20 -7.03 8.54
C ARG A 71 8.87 -5.83 9.22
N PRO A 72 10.09 -5.40 8.85
CA PRO A 72 10.71 -4.24 9.50
C PRO A 72 9.96 -2.92 9.24
N TRP A 73 9.35 -2.77 8.06
CA TRP A 73 8.52 -1.61 7.72
C TRP A 73 7.19 -1.64 8.46
N PHE A 74 6.59 -2.83 8.58
CA PHE A 74 5.37 -3.01 9.34
C PHE A 74 5.56 -2.68 10.84
N GLN A 75 6.68 -3.10 11.43
CA GLN A 75 7.07 -2.71 12.80
C GLN A 75 7.20 -1.19 12.97
N ARG A 76 7.52 -0.48 11.90
CA ARG A 76 7.59 0.99 11.82
C ARG A 76 6.28 1.66 11.45
N ARG A 77 5.17 0.91 11.50
CA ARG A 77 3.80 1.37 11.24
C ARG A 77 3.50 1.60 9.76
N TYR A 78 4.24 1.00 8.83
CA TYR A 78 3.93 1.01 7.40
C TYR A 78 3.28 -0.30 6.98
N LEU A 79 1.97 -0.27 6.70
CA LEU A 79 1.21 -1.43 6.26
C LEU A 79 1.25 -1.52 4.74
N THR A 80 2.02 -2.46 4.19
CA THR A 80 2.05 -2.74 2.75
C THR A 80 0.70 -3.29 2.30
N ILE A 81 0.11 -2.67 1.28
CA ILE A 81 -1.20 -3.05 0.71
C ILE A 81 -1.19 -3.18 -0.82
N GLY A 82 -0.04 -2.98 -1.45
CA GLY A 82 0.10 -3.08 -2.89
C GLY A 82 1.55 -2.91 -3.34
N GLY A 83 1.73 -2.82 -4.64
CA GLY A 83 3.01 -2.56 -5.29
C GLY A 83 2.85 -1.64 -6.49
N GLY A 84 3.84 -0.80 -6.71
CA GLY A 84 4.01 -0.05 -7.95
C GLY A 84 4.67 -0.90 -9.04
N LEU A 85 4.92 -0.25 -10.18
CA LEU A 85 5.74 -0.82 -11.23
C LEU A 85 7.16 -1.06 -10.70
N ASN A 86 7.83 -2.09 -11.21
CA ASN A 86 9.18 -2.48 -10.79
C ASN A 86 9.32 -2.98 -9.33
N GLY A 87 8.21 -3.15 -8.60
CA GLY A 87 8.21 -3.83 -7.30
C GLY A 87 8.38 -2.91 -6.08
N ASP A 88 8.30 -1.58 -6.25
CA ASP A 88 8.25 -0.65 -5.12
C ASP A 88 6.97 -0.87 -4.30
N PRO A 89 7.07 -1.28 -3.02
CA PRO A 89 5.88 -1.52 -2.22
C PRO A 89 5.08 -0.24 -1.97
N ILE A 90 3.77 -0.38 -2.01
CA ILE A 90 2.83 0.68 -1.65
C ILE A 90 2.27 0.36 -0.28
N ALA A 91 2.46 1.28 0.66
CA ALA A 91 2.05 1.13 2.03
C ALA A 91 1.19 2.29 2.54
N ILE A 92 0.45 2.04 3.61
CA ILE A 92 -0.22 3.06 4.41
C ILE A 92 0.67 3.35 5.62
N ASP A 93 1.04 4.61 5.83
CA ASP A 93 1.59 5.04 7.12
C ASP A 93 0.46 5.07 8.15
N LEU A 94 0.44 4.13 9.07
CA LEU A 94 -0.63 3.98 10.06
C LEU A 94 -0.61 5.08 11.14
N ASN A 95 0.36 5.98 11.14
CA ASN A 95 0.37 7.16 12.03
C ASN A 95 -0.31 8.36 11.38
N THR A 96 -0.21 8.51 10.05
CA THR A 96 -0.75 9.66 9.30
C THR A 96 -1.94 9.31 8.42
N LEU A 97 -2.15 8.02 8.14
CA LEU A 97 -3.10 7.45 7.19
C LEU A 97 -2.89 7.90 5.74
N LEU A 98 -1.70 8.41 5.44
CA LEU A 98 -1.27 8.74 4.09
C LEU A 98 -0.64 7.54 3.41
N MET A 99 -0.78 7.49 2.09
CA MET A 99 -0.16 6.49 1.24
C MET A 99 1.32 6.84 1.04
N CYS A 100 2.16 5.82 0.94
CA CYS A 100 3.58 5.97 0.71
C CYS A 100 4.11 4.88 -0.22
N PHE A 101 5.22 5.19 -0.90
CA PHE A 101 6.04 4.21 -1.62
C PHE A 101 7.27 3.88 -0.77
N LEU A 102 7.67 2.60 -0.76
CA LEU A 102 8.94 2.16 -0.22
C LEU A 102 9.90 1.93 -1.40
N PHE A 103 11.13 2.46 -1.32
CA PHE A 103 12.13 2.23 -2.36
C PHE A 103 12.66 0.79 -2.28
N HIS A 104 12.26 -0.10 -3.20
CA HIS A 104 12.60 -1.53 -3.15
C HIS A 104 14.12 -1.78 -3.20
N ASP A 105 14.86 -0.99 -3.99
CA ASP A 105 16.33 -1.04 -4.09
C ASP A 105 17.00 -0.92 -2.72
N GLN A 106 16.35 -0.21 -1.80
CA GLN A 106 16.88 0.11 -0.49
C GLN A 106 16.44 -0.93 0.58
N MET A 107 15.46 -1.77 0.27
CA MET A 107 14.92 -2.76 1.22
C MET A 107 15.82 -4.00 1.36
N TYR A 108 16.47 -4.45 0.28
CA TYR A 108 17.26 -5.69 0.28
C TYR A 108 18.64 -5.56 0.92
N LEU A 109 19.19 -4.34 1.00
CA LEU A 109 20.61 -4.15 1.27
C LEU A 109 20.95 -4.03 2.76
N ARG A 110 19.98 -3.85 3.66
CA ARG A 110 20.25 -3.47 5.05
C ARG A 110 19.21 -4.01 6.04
N GLU A 111 19.43 -5.23 6.53
CA GLU A 111 18.59 -5.83 7.59
C GLU A 111 18.56 -5.01 8.90
N ASN A 112 19.56 -4.14 9.14
CA ASN A 112 19.73 -3.42 10.41
C ASN A 112 19.72 -1.88 10.29
N ASP A 113 19.62 -1.33 9.07
CA ASP A 113 19.61 0.12 8.85
C ASP A 113 18.49 0.48 7.88
N LEU A 114 17.41 1.01 8.43
CA LEU A 114 16.24 1.48 7.70
C LEU A 114 16.16 3.00 7.91
N PRO A 115 16.84 3.81 7.09
CA PRO A 115 16.62 5.24 7.08
C PRO A 115 15.16 5.59 6.79
N ASP A 116 14.67 6.66 7.41
CA ASP A 116 13.33 7.18 7.10
C ASP A 116 13.24 7.68 5.65
N ASP A 117 14.37 8.07 5.05
CA ASP A 117 14.52 8.50 3.66
C ASP A 117 14.21 7.40 2.62
N PHE A 118 13.93 6.18 3.06
CA PHE A 118 13.52 5.06 2.19
C PHE A 118 12.01 4.94 2.05
N VAL A 119 11.27 5.82 2.73
CA VAL A 119 9.83 5.96 2.58
C VAL A 119 9.53 7.29 1.92
N LEU A 120 8.81 7.26 0.82
CA LEU A 120 8.27 8.43 0.19
C LEU A 120 6.79 8.57 0.52
N HIS A 121 6.47 9.50 1.41
CA HIS A 121 5.08 9.88 1.68
C HIS A 121 4.47 10.63 0.51
N THR A 122 3.25 10.24 0.15
CA THR A 122 2.40 11.01 -0.76
C THR A 122 1.49 11.93 0.05
N PRO A 123 0.98 13.03 -0.53
CA PRO A 123 -0.04 13.86 0.13
C PRO A 123 -1.44 13.22 0.09
N LEU A 124 -1.56 11.95 -0.33
CA LEU A 124 -2.83 11.32 -0.66
C LEU A 124 -3.28 10.35 0.44
N THR A 125 -4.57 10.40 0.74
CA THR A 125 -5.24 9.36 1.53
C THR A 125 -5.44 8.10 0.69
N TYR A 126 -5.81 6.98 1.32
CA TYR A 126 -6.12 5.73 0.64
C TYR A 126 -7.10 5.91 -0.54
N THR A 127 -8.21 6.63 -0.34
CA THR A 127 -9.23 6.82 -1.39
C THR A 127 -8.72 7.71 -2.50
N ASP A 128 -8.01 8.79 -2.16
CA ASP A 128 -7.49 9.74 -3.17
C ASP A 128 -6.40 9.10 -4.01
N PHE A 129 -5.55 8.28 -3.41
CA PHE A 129 -4.48 7.57 -4.10
C PHE A 129 -5.04 6.61 -5.15
N TRP A 130 -5.92 5.69 -4.77
CA TRP A 130 -6.47 4.71 -5.74
C TRP A 130 -7.39 5.36 -6.77
N THR A 131 -8.06 6.46 -6.42
CA THR A 131 -8.80 7.28 -7.38
C THR A 131 -7.87 7.94 -8.38
N GLY A 132 -6.73 8.46 -7.92
CA GLY A 132 -5.66 9.00 -8.76
C GLY A 132 -5.11 7.95 -9.70
N VAL A 133 -4.71 6.79 -9.18
CA VAL A 133 -4.26 5.63 -9.97
C VAL A 133 -5.26 5.26 -11.05
N ALA A 134 -6.56 5.23 -10.75
CA ALA A 134 -7.57 4.84 -11.72
C ALA A 134 -7.83 5.87 -12.83
N ASN A 135 -7.60 7.17 -12.57
CA ASN A 135 -8.08 8.26 -13.44
C ASN A 135 -6.98 9.16 -14.02
N ASP A 136 -5.76 9.15 -13.48
CA ASP A 136 -4.62 9.94 -13.97
C ASP A 136 -3.63 9.02 -14.69
N PRO A 137 -3.55 9.03 -16.04
CA PRO A 137 -2.58 8.23 -16.79
C PRO A 137 -1.11 8.60 -16.51
N SER A 138 -0.87 9.75 -15.86
CA SER A 138 0.45 10.22 -15.42
C SER A 138 0.67 10.02 -13.92
N PHE A 139 -0.16 9.20 -13.27
CA PHE A 139 0.00 8.91 -11.85
C PHE A 139 1.34 8.19 -11.62
N PRO A 140 2.11 8.58 -10.58
CA PRO A 140 3.39 7.95 -10.29
C PRO A 140 3.30 6.44 -10.17
N VAL A 141 4.14 5.72 -10.92
CA VAL A 141 4.09 4.25 -10.96
C VAL A 141 5.01 3.61 -9.93
N ASP A 142 6.03 4.34 -9.46
CA ASP A 142 7.03 3.88 -8.51
C ASP A 142 7.47 5.02 -7.56
N ALA A 143 8.41 4.72 -6.65
CA ALA A 143 8.88 5.68 -5.66
C ALA A 143 9.67 6.85 -6.29
N TYR A 144 10.39 6.64 -7.39
CA TYR A 144 11.15 7.71 -8.05
C TYR A 144 10.24 8.69 -8.80
N ASP A 145 9.23 8.19 -9.50
CA ASP A 145 8.22 9.03 -10.15
C ASP A 145 7.45 9.85 -9.10
N ALA A 146 7.13 9.22 -7.98
CA ALA A 146 6.42 9.88 -6.89
C ALA A 146 7.30 10.96 -6.24
N GLU A 147 8.61 10.71 -6.12
CA GLU A 147 9.58 11.68 -5.63
C GLU A 147 9.69 12.88 -6.59
N ALA A 148 9.75 12.63 -7.90
CA ALA A 148 9.72 13.70 -8.90
C ALA A 148 8.44 14.55 -8.83
N ARG A 149 7.30 13.96 -8.46
CA ARG A 149 6.01 14.67 -8.40
C ARG A 149 5.80 15.45 -7.10
N TRP A 150 6.12 14.86 -5.95
CA TRP A 150 5.79 15.42 -4.64
C TRP A 150 7.00 15.88 -3.83
N GLY A 151 8.21 15.49 -4.26
CA GLY A 151 9.43 15.66 -3.48
C GLY A 151 9.44 14.77 -2.25
N ARG A 152 10.58 14.74 -1.54
CA ARG A 152 10.64 14.13 -0.21
C ARG A 152 10.05 15.10 0.80
N PHE A 153 8.97 14.70 1.48
CA PHE A 153 8.57 15.40 2.69
C PHE A 153 9.61 15.12 3.77
N PRO A 154 10.28 16.13 4.33
CA PRO A 154 11.02 15.89 5.57
C PRO A 154 9.99 15.44 6.61
N ARG A 155 10.20 14.28 7.26
CA ARG A 155 9.58 14.07 8.56
C ARG A 155 10.07 15.24 9.41
N ASN A 156 9.16 16.15 9.78
CA ASN A 156 9.47 17.13 10.80
C ASN A 156 10.11 16.35 11.95
N CYS A 157 11.39 16.63 12.23
CA CYS A 157 12.03 16.22 13.47
C CYS A 157 11.20 16.85 14.59
N ALA A 158 10.17 16.15 15.05
CA ALA A 158 9.36 16.58 16.16
C ALA A 158 10.04 16.11 17.44
N GLY A 159 10.82 17.01 18.05
CA GLY A 159 11.22 16.99 19.45
C GLY A 159 12.49 16.23 19.79
#